data_AF-A0A1G7QJ36-F1
#
_entry.id   AF-A0A1G7QJ36-F1
#
_cell.length_a   1.000
_cell.length_b   1.000
_cell.length_c   1.000
_cell.angle_alpha   90.00
_cell.angle_beta   90.00
_cell.angle_gamma   90.00
#
_symmetry.space_group_name_H-M   'P 1'
#
loop_
_entity.id
_entity.type
_entity.pdbx_description
1 polymer ?
#
loop_
_entity_poly.entity_id
_entity_poly.type
_entity_poly.pdbx_seq_one_letter_code
_entity_poly.pdbx_strand_id
1 'polypeptide(L)'
;MCRSLTAQKDGPSLYEVCDPVLQAYRSGDAHLGKFYRTALGNPPLRALLRRTGLPALNDPDRLAGLRAALTAARDVAAPDWAAIGTPVAALMDGIGVRHPAPPVATAPGRPPEIAEIDRVIRLTGAHLLRSFGRNGFIPTYAAFNLIGDPDVGGRELLMALTGLNARGYKNSTLLFNLARIFIAHSPARALINPAWRGIAEPMWEPVQIRHRSAYYDAFFTEALLGFVETGLAAPDEASAARRAIADMVDFCLKTSAEEVPSHDGSTVKVITALAPGRHPRFSRFFAQIKQDLGFGIYVPDCDTTACSFSAATQAGSDDPILQQPLLDFYRGYQVRSGANEPRVTVPLNDHLDYDGGVVTWIDNLAGERPYGNDLDPTLNLDILEVSFRNLARWQIIETPQRLETVHRIIAFQKNLVESGAFKNPRSHIYYLPELYSAYFGRCYAAFVALPLAAQRIIDPGNVFALIRARVLGYVTHELIAHEMNPFDAALALMALAHLGAEVSTFTPALHCIVQGLGEGGRKGPYRAYEWNKMKTPTRILVGGPEVTSAFVLMALALAKRRMAAV
;
A
#
# COMPACT_ATOMS: atom_id res chain seq x y z
N MET A 1 -8.58 -27.67 -11.75
CA MET A 1 -7.92 -27.82 -13.07
C MET A 1 -8.78 -28.54 -14.10
N CYS A 2 -9.36 -29.73 -13.83
CA CYS A 2 -10.11 -30.47 -14.86
C CYS A 2 -11.34 -29.74 -15.44
N ARG A 3 -12.09 -28.96 -14.64
CA ARG A 3 -13.29 -28.25 -15.13
C ARG A 3 -12.97 -27.08 -16.09
N SER A 4 -11.90 -26.32 -15.86
CA SER A 4 -11.53 -25.19 -16.74
C SER A 4 -11.04 -25.64 -18.13
N LEU A 5 -10.43 -26.84 -18.21
CA LEU A 5 -9.96 -27.42 -19.47
C LEU A 5 -11.08 -28.10 -20.29
N THR A 6 -12.19 -28.44 -19.64
CA THR A 6 -13.33 -29.17 -20.24
C THR A 6 -14.60 -28.33 -20.37
N ALA A 7 -14.65 -27.13 -19.79
CA ALA A 7 -15.78 -26.22 -19.89
C ALA A 7 -16.17 -25.95 -21.36
N GLN A 8 -17.48 -25.97 -21.64
CA GLN A 8 -17.99 -25.49 -22.92
C GLN A 8 -17.69 -24.00 -23.03
N LYS A 9 -17.18 -23.59 -24.20
CA LYS A 9 -16.86 -22.20 -24.46
C LYS A 9 -18.10 -21.51 -25.01
N ASP A 10 -18.50 -20.41 -24.40
CA ASP A 10 -19.60 -19.56 -24.85
C ASP A 10 -19.07 -18.15 -25.15
N GLY A 11 -19.01 -17.82 -26.43
CA GLY A 11 -18.48 -16.56 -26.95
C GLY A 11 -16.95 -16.42 -27.02
N PRO A 12 -16.47 -15.28 -27.55
CA PRO A 12 -15.04 -14.97 -27.68
C PRO A 12 -14.31 -14.95 -26.34
N SER A 13 -13.10 -15.51 -26.34
CA SER A 13 -12.14 -15.48 -25.22
C SER A 13 -11.23 -14.26 -25.28
N LEU A 14 -10.51 -13.97 -24.19
CA LEU A 14 -9.50 -12.90 -24.12
C LEU A 14 -8.53 -12.96 -25.31
N TYR A 15 -8.11 -14.17 -25.67
CA TYR A 15 -7.13 -14.37 -26.74
C TYR A 15 -7.73 -14.15 -28.14
N GLU A 16 -9.01 -14.47 -28.37
CA GLU A 16 -9.65 -14.15 -29.65
C GLU A 16 -9.98 -12.66 -29.80
N VAL A 17 -10.17 -11.96 -28.69
CA VAL A 17 -10.28 -10.49 -28.69
C VAL A 17 -8.92 -9.88 -29.01
N CYS A 18 -7.88 -10.28 -28.27
CA CYS A 18 -6.58 -9.60 -28.28
C CYS A 18 -5.63 -10.09 -29.38
N ASP A 19 -5.57 -11.38 -29.73
CA ASP A 19 -4.58 -11.89 -30.71
C ASP A 19 -4.62 -11.17 -32.06
N PRO A 20 -5.79 -10.93 -32.68
CA PRO A 20 -5.87 -10.22 -33.96
C PRO A 20 -5.30 -8.80 -33.93
N VAL A 21 -5.29 -8.16 -32.76
CA VAL A 21 -4.86 -6.76 -32.59
C VAL A 21 -3.46 -6.68 -31.96
N LEU A 22 -3.08 -7.59 -31.06
CA LEU A 22 -1.91 -7.41 -30.20
C LEU A 22 -0.78 -8.42 -30.46
N GLN A 23 -1.03 -9.55 -31.16
CA GLN A 23 0.04 -10.48 -31.55
C GLN A 23 0.76 -10.05 -32.84
N ALA A 24 0.02 -9.65 -33.87
CA ALA A 24 0.54 -9.44 -35.22
C ALA A 24 0.55 -7.97 -35.65
N TYR A 25 1.02 -7.05 -34.80
CA TYR A 25 1.10 -5.63 -35.17
C TYR A 25 2.35 -5.31 -35.98
N ARG A 26 2.20 -4.44 -36.99
CA ARG A 26 3.29 -3.96 -37.87
C ARG A 26 3.69 -2.50 -37.63
N SER A 27 2.91 -1.75 -36.85
CA SER A 27 3.07 -0.32 -36.55
C SER A 27 2.36 0.06 -35.23
N GLY A 28 2.58 1.28 -34.74
CA GLY A 28 1.96 1.80 -33.50
C GLY A 28 2.85 1.70 -32.27
N ASP A 29 2.31 2.09 -31.11
CA ASP A 29 2.95 1.95 -29.80
C ASP A 29 3.15 0.47 -29.47
N ALA A 30 4.41 0.06 -29.36
CA ALA A 30 4.80 -1.33 -29.13
C ALA A 30 4.49 -1.83 -27.71
N HIS A 31 4.26 -0.93 -26.75
CA HIS A 31 4.10 -1.27 -25.34
C HIS A 31 2.87 -2.15 -25.12
N LEU A 32 1.71 -1.79 -25.67
CA LEU A 32 0.46 -2.53 -25.45
C LEU A 32 0.58 -4.01 -25.91
N GLY A 33 1.14 -4.23 -27.10
CA GLY A 33 1.37 -5.57 -27.63
C GLY A 33 2.47 -6.33 -26.88
N LYS A 34 3.55 -5.65 -26.47
CA LYS A 34 4.61 -6.25 -25.65
C LYS A 34 4.09 -6.67 -24.28
N PHE A 35 3.35 -5.81 -23.61
CA PHE A 35 2.68 -6.09 -22.34
C PHE A 35 1.76 -7.30 -22.49
N TYR A 36 0.90 -7.31 -23.50
CA TYR A 36 0.00 -8.44 -23.75
C TYR A 36 0.77 -9.75 -23.88
N ARG A 37 1.82 -9.82 -24.71
CA ARG A 37 2.61 -11.05 -24.89
C ARG A 37 3.31 -11.50 -23.60
N THR A 38 3.90 -10.57 -22.86
CA THR A 38 4.69 -10.87 -21.66
C THR A 38 3.79 -11.24 -20.46
N ALA A 39 2.74 -10.46 -20.20
CA ALA A 39 1.93 -10.61 -19.00
C ALA A 39 0.71 -11.54 -19.21
N LEU A 40 -0.08 -11.33 -20.26
CA LEU A 40 -1.39 -12.01 -20.40
C LEU A 40 -1.37 -13.20 -21.38
N GLY A 41 -0.46 -13.15 -22.35
CA GLY A 41 -0.25 -14.16 -23.38
C GLY A 41 0.65 -15.32 -22.95
N ASN A 42 1.11 -15.33 -21.70
CA ASN A 42 1.98 -16.39 -21.19
C ASN A 42 1.29 -17.77 -21.26
N PRO A 43 2.03 -18.86 -21.55
CA PRO A 43 1.43 -20.17 -21.79
C PRO A 43 0.55 -20.71 -20.64
N PRO A 44 0.95 -20.58 -19.35
CA PRO A 44 0.10 -20.99 -18.23
C PRO A 44 -1.27 -20.28 -18.19
N LEU A 45 -1.28 -18.95 -18.26
CA LEU A 45 -2.53 -18.18 -18.20
C LEU A 45 -3.39 -18.45 -19.45
N ARG A 46 -2.76 -18.60 -20.62
CA ARG A 46 -3.45 -18.98 -21.86
C ARG A 46 -4.13 -20.32 -21.76
N ALA A 47 -3.47 -21.33 -21.20
CA ALA A 47 -4.07 -22.64 -20.99
C ALA A 47 -5.31 -22.57 -20.08
N LEU A 48 -5.27 -21.72 -19.04
CA LEU A 48 -6.38 -21.53 -18.09
C LEU A 48 -7.56 -20.77 -18.71
N LEU A 49 -7.31 -19.70 -19.47
CA LEU A 49 -8.35 -18.76 -19.90
C LEU A 49 -8.84 -18.98 -21.34
N ARG A 50 -8.17 -19.78 -22.19
CA ARG A 50 -8.54 -19.97 -23.62
C ARG A 50 -9.97 -20.45 -23.88
N ARG A 51 -10.57 -21.16 -22.91
CA ARG A 51 -11.96 -21.66 -22.99
C ARG A 51 -12.96 -20.77 -22.26
N THR A 52 -12.49 -19.70 -21.61
CA THR A 52 -13.33 -18.71 -20.95
C THR A 52 -13.81 -17.73 -22.00
N GLY A 53 -14.96 -18.03 -22.59
CA GLY A 53 -15.66 -17.12 -23.49
C GLY A 53 -16.57 -16.16 -22.71
N LEU A 54 -16.81 -14.97 -23.26
CA LEU A 54 -17.81 -14.04 -22.75
C LEU A 54 -19.02 -14.01 -23.70
N PRO A 55 -20.22 -14.42 -23.26
CA PRO A 55 -21.42 -14.45 -24.10
C PRO A 55 -21.80 -13.07 -24.64
N ALA A 56 -21.53 -12.00 -23.87
CA ALA A 56 -21.76 -10.62 -24.29
C ALA A 56 -20.97 -10.22 -25.56
N LEU A 57 -19.90 -10.95 -25.90
CA LEU A 57 -19.10 -10.72 -27.10
C LEU A 57 -19.53 -11.56 -28.30
N ASN A 58 -20.62 -12.34 -28.19
CA ASN A 58 -21.28 -12.95 -29.36
C ASN A 58 -21.95 -11.89 -30.24
N ASP A 59 -22.28 -10.73 -29.66
CA ASP A 59 -22.70 -9.53 -30.38
C ASP A 59 -21.51 -8.99 -31.22
N PRO A 60 -21.60 -9.02 -32.56
CA PRO A 60 -20.52 -8.57 -33.44
C PRO A 60 -20.12 -7.11 -33.22
N ASP A 61 -21.07 -6.24 -32.88
CA ASP A 61 -20.82 -4.81 -32.71
C ASP A 61 -20.02 -4.55 -31.43
N ARG A 62 -20.34 -5.26 -30.34
CA ARG A 62 -19.57 -5.21 -29.08
C ARG A 62 -18.15 -5.72 -29.28
N LEU A 63 -17.98 -6.84 -29.97
CA LEU A 63 -16.66 -7.40 -30.26
C LEU A 63 -15.84 -6.45 -31.15
N ALA A 64 -16.45 -5.88 -32.19
CA ALA A 64 -15.81 -4.92 -33.08
C ALA A 64 -15.41 -3.65 -32.33
N GLY A 65 -16.30 -3.10 -31.49
CA GLY A 65 -16.02 -1.93 -30.65
C GLY A 65 -14.86 -2.14 -29.68
N LEU A 66 -14.79 -3.30 -29.03
CA LEU A 66 -13.68 -3.65 -28.14
C LEU A 66 -12.34 -3.75 -28.90
N ARG A 67 -12.32 -4.37 -30.08
CA ARG A 67 -11.13 -4.45 -30.94
C ARG A 67 -10.71 -3.09 -31.47
N ALA A 68 -11.67 -2.23 -31.82
CA ALA A 68 -11.41 -0.86 -32.25
C ALA A 68 -10.76 -0.04 -31.11
N ALA A 69 -11.26 -0.16 -29.88
CA ALA A 69 -10.66 0.48 -28.71
C ALA A 69 -9.21 0.02 -28.46
N LEU A 70 -8.94 -1.29 -28.51
CA LEU A 70 -7.57 -1.83 -28.39
C LEU A 70 -6.65 -1.34 -29.52
N THR A 71 -7.19 -1.22 -30.73
CA THR A 71 -6.45 -0.69 -31.89
C THR A 71 -6.13 0.79 -31.71
N ALA A 72 -7.10 1.59 -31.24
CA ALA A 72 -6.89 3.00 -30.97
C ALA A 72 -5.87 3.22 -29.85
N ALA A 73 -5.94 2.43 -28.78
CA ALA A 73 -4.96 2.45 -27.69
C ALA A 73 -3.53 2.12 -28.15
N ARG A 74 -3.39 1.30 -29.21
CA ARG A 74 -2.10 0.95 -29.83
C ARG A 74 -1.61 2.00 -30.83
N ASP A 75 -2.48 2.47 -31.73
CA ASP A 75 -2.04 3.17 -32.94
C ASP A 75 -2.17 4.69 -32.88
N VAL A 76 -3.15 5.21 -32.14
CA VAL A 76 -3.40 6.65 -32.10
C VAL A 76 -2.29 7.32 -31.28
N ALA A 77 -1.74 8.43 -31.77
CA ALA A 77 -0.66 9.14 -31.08
C ALA A 77 -1.13 9.76 -29.75
N ALA A 78 -2.31 10.38 -29.75
CA ALA A 78 -3.00 10.94 -28.59
C ALA A 78 -4.40 10.30 -28.47
N PRO A 79 -4.51 9.09 -27.88
CA PRO A 79 -5.78 8.38 -27.83
C PRO A 79 -6.79 9.04 -26.89
N ASP A 80 -8.07 9.00 -27.26
CA ASP A 80 -9.18 9.28 -26.34
C ASP A 80 -9.37 8.09 -25.40
N TRP A 81 -8.82 8.22 -24.20
CA TRP A 81 -8.84 7.15 -23.19
C TRP A 81 -10.23 6.88 -22.60
N ALA A 82 -11.15 7.86 -22.63
CA ALA A 82 -12.52 7.65 -22.21
C ALA A 82 -13.26 6.78 -23.23
N ALA A 83 -13.13 7.10 -24.52
CA ALA A 83 -13.69 6.30 -25.60
C ALA A 83 -13.11 4.89 -25.64
N ILE A 84 -11.79 4.75 -25.44
CA ILE A 84 -11.10 3.45 -25.38
C ILE A 84 -11.56 2.62 -24.17
N GLY A 85 -11.73 3.23 -23.01
CA GLY A 85 -12.13 2.54 -21.80
C GLY A 85 -13.60 2.10 -21.81
N THR A 86 -14.48 2.82 -22.49
CA THR A 86 -15.94 2.59 -22.50
C THR A 86 -16.35 1.13 -22.78
N PRO A 87 -15.88 0.47 -23.86
CA PRO A 87 -16.27 -0.91 -24.13
C PRO A 87 -15.74 -1.91 -23.08
N VAL A 88 -14.63 -1.60 -22.40
CA VAL A 88 -14.12 -2.43 -21.30
C VAL A 88 -14.95 -2.18 -20.04
N ALA A 89 -15.23 -0.92 -19.73
CA ALA A 89 -16.03 -0.52 -18.57
C ALA A 89 -17.41 -1.17 -18.59
N ALA A 90 -18.08 -1.20 -19.75
CA ALA A 90 -19.38 -1.84 -19.93
C ALA A 90 -19.37 -3.37 -19.66
N LEU A 91 -18.20 -4.02 -19.78
CA LEU A 91 -18.05 -5.45 -19.48
C LEU A 91 -17.63 -5.72 -18.03
N MET A 92 -17.18 -4.70 -17.29
CA MET A 92 -16.84 -4.83 -15.88
C MET A 92 -18.09 -4.89 -14.99
N ASP A 93 -19.21 -4.37 -15.47
CA ASP A 93 -20.50 -4.47 -14.80
C ASP A 93 -20.87 -5.96 -14.65
N GLY A 94 -20.96 -6.45 -13.41
CA GLY A 94 -21.37 -7.83 -13.10
C GLY A 94 -20.27 -8.82 -12.76
N ILE A 95 -18.99 -8.42 -12.66
CA ILE A 95 -17.88 -9.34 -12.28
C ILE A 95 -18.01 -9.95 -10.86
N GLY A 96 -18.85 -9.38 -9.99
CA GLY A 96 -19.21 -9.96 -8.69
C GLY A 96 -18.01 -10.20 -7.77
N VAL A 97 -17.01 -9.32 -7.80
CA VAL A 97 -15.87 -9.33 -6.86
C VAL A 97 -16.27 -8.51 -5.63
N ARG A 98 -15.96 -9.01 -4.43
CA ARG A 98 -16.31 -8.37 -3.16
C ARG A 98 -15.13 -8.47 -2.20
N HIS A 99 -15.01 -7.50 -1.30
CA HIS A 99 -14.10 -7.58 -0.16
C HIS A 99 -14.45 -8.78 0.72
N PRO A 100 -13.46 -9.38 1.42
CA PRO A 100 -13.73 -10.41 2.41
C PRO A 100 -14.66 -9.86 3.51
N ALA A 101 -15.57 -10.70 3.97
CA ALA A 101 -16.39 -10.44 5.15
C ALA A 101 -16.12 -11.60 6.14
N PRO A 102 -15.06 -11.49 6.96
CA PRO A 102 -14.70 -12.56 7.88
C PRO A 102 -15.87 -12.84 8.84
N PRO A 103 -16.14 -14.10 9.20
CA PRO A 103 -17.20 -14.44 10.14
C PRO A 103 -16.87 -13.95 11.55
N VAL A 104 -17.90 -13.82 12.40
CA VAL A 104 -17.73 -13.50 13.82
C VAL A 104 -16.85 -14.57 14.47
N ALA A 105 -15.85 -14.16 15.24
CA ALA A 105 -14.95 -15.04 15.95
C ALA A 105 -15.37 -15.21 17.41
N THR A 106 -15.16 -16.41 17.95
CA THR A 106 -15.32 -16.64 19.39
C THR A 106 -14.12 -16.08 20.14
N ALA A 107 -14.37 -15.27 21.16
CA ALA A 107 -13.31 -14.73 22.00
C ALA A 107 -12.52 -15.86 22.70
N PRO A 108 -11.17 -15.84 22.67
CA PRO A 108 -10.37 -16.80 23.40
C PRO A 108 -10.62 -16.71 24.91
N GLY A 109 -10.66 -17.85 25.60
CA GLY A 109 -10.97 -17.92 27.03
C GLY A 109 -9.87 -17.40 27.97
N ARG A 110 -8.63 -17.25 27.49
CA ARG A 110 -7.52 -16.67 28.26
C ARG A 110 -6.51 -15.95 27.35
N PRO A 111 -5.83 -14.90 27.83
CA PRO A 111 -4.69 -14.32 27.13
C PRO A 111 -3.51 -15.31 27.08
N PRO A 112 -2.67 -15.27 26.03
CA PRO A 112 -1.39 -16.00 26.01
C PRO A 112 -0.46 -15.57 27.15
N GLU A 113 0.38 -16.50 27.60
CA GLU A 113 1.38 -16.22 28.64
C GLU A 113 2.47 -15.26 28.12
N ILE A 114 3.06 -14.46 29.02
CA ILE A 114 4.17 -13.56 28.66
C ILE A 114 5.33 -14.32 28.01
N ALA A 115 5.62 -15.55 28.46
CA ALA A 115 6.67 -16.38 27.86
C ALA A 115 6.37 -16.76 26.39
N GLU A 116 5.09 -16.94 26.03
CA GLU A 116 4.68 -17.20 24.65
C GLU A 116 4.88 -15.93 23.79
N ILE A 117 4.52 -14.76 24.31
CA ILE A 117 4.75 -13.47 23.67
C ILE A 117 6.25 -13.22 23.45
N ASP A 118 7.07 -13.40 24.48
CA ASP A 118 8.53 -13.22 24.42
C ASP A 118 9.18 -14.17 23.41
N ARG A 119 8.66 -15.41 23.29
CA ARG A 119 9.11 -16.37 22.29
C ARG A 119 8.83 -15.86 20.88
N VAL A 120 7.63 -15.33 20.61
CA VAL A 120 7.30 -14.77 19.29
C VAL A 120 8.20 -13.59 18.97
N ILE A 121 8.39 -12.63 19.90
CA ILE A 121 9.25 -11.45 19.72
C ILE A 121 10.67 -11.86 19.32
N ARG A 122 11.28 -12.82 20.03
CA ARG A 122 12.63 -13.31 19.70
C ARG A 122 12.68 -13.95 18.31
N LEU A 123 11.69 -14.77 17.95
CA LEU A 123 11.67 -15.45 16.66
C LEU A 123 11.49 -14.47 15.49
N THR A 124 10.65 -13.45 15.64
CA THR A 124 10.47 -12.40 14.62
C THR A 124 11.69 -11.50 14.52
N GLY A 125 12.28 -11.07 15.65
CA GLY A 125 13.52 -10.28 15.66
C GLY A 125 14.67 -11.02 14.98
N ALA A 126 14.91 -12.29 15.37
CA ALA A 126 15.93 -13.11 14.77
C ALA A 126 15.66 -13.41 13.28
N HIS A 127 14.39 -13.49 12.87
CA HIS A 127 14.04 -13.64 11.45
C HIS A 127 14.47 -12.42 10.62
N LEU A 128 14.13 -11.21 11.08
CA LEU A 128 14.51 -9.97 10.39
C LEU A 128 16.03 -9.81 10.32
N LEU A 129 16.74 -10.04 11.43
CA LEU A 129 18.20 -9.92 11.48
C LEU A 129 18.90 -10.94 10.58
N ARG A 130 18.43 -12.20 10.55
CA ARG A 130 18.94 -13.21 9.61
C ARG A 130 18.68 -12.81 8.16
N SER A 131 17.49 -12.29 7.85
CA SER A 131 17.17 -11.85 6.49
C SER A 131 18.05 -10.68 6.07
N PHE A 132 18.23 -9.66 6.92
CA PHE A 132 19.14 -8.56 6.68
C PHE A 132 20.58 -9.05 6.47
N GLY A 133 21.11 -9.86 7.39
CA GLY A 133 22.49 -10.37 7.31
C GLY A 133 22.76 -11.21 6.05
N ARG A 134 21.76 -11.94 5.54
CA ARG A 134 21.88 -12.72 4.30
C ARG A 134 21.87 -11.86 3.04
N ASN A 135 21.12 -10.76 3.06
CA ASN A 135 20.73 -10.05 1.84
C ASN A 135 21.32 -8.63 1.74
N GLY A 136 21.80 -8.04 2.84
CA GLY A 136 22.17 -6.62 2.95
C GLY A 136 20.97 -5.66 3.01
N PHE A 137 19.76 -6.20 3.12
CA PHE A 137 18.48 -5.48 3.30
C PHE A 137 17.38 -6.49 3.70
N ILE A 138 16.23 -6.02 4.16
CA ILE A 138 15.07 -6.89 4.41
C ILE A 138 14.16 -6.87 3.19
N PRO A 139 13.91 -8.01 2.51
CA PRO A 139 13.17 -8.03 1.27
C PRO A 139 11.66 -7.87 1.48
N THR A 140 11.04 -7.23 0.49
CA THR A 140 9.59 -7.20 0.31
C THR A 140 9.26 -7.71 -1.10
N TYR A 141 8.02 -8.12 -1.31
CA TYR A 141 7.55 -8.73 -2.54
C TYR A 141 6.32 -7.98 -3.04
N ALA A 142 6.23 -7.82 -4.36
CA ALA A 142 5.04 -7.31 -5.04
C ALA A 142 4.48 -8.35 -6.01
N ALA A 143 3.16 -8.46 -6.08
CA ALA A 143 2.45 -9.34 -7.00
C ALA A 143 1.20 -8.66 -7.56
N PHE A 144 0.93 -8.87 -8.84
CA PHE A 144 -0.34 -8.44 -9.44
C PHE A 144 -1.44 -9.41 -9.04
N ASN A 145 -2.50 -8.90 -8.43
CA ASN A 145 -3.72 -9.66 -8.22
C ASN A 145 -4.61 -9.53 -9.46
N LEU A 146 -4.69 -10.59 -10.25
CA LEU A 146 -5.38 -10.57 -11.54
C LEU A 146 -6.92 -10.54 -11.41
N ILE A 147 -7.48 -10.78 -10.22
CA ILE A 147 -8.92 -10.56 -9.97
C ILE A 147 -9.24 -9.09 -9.69
N GLY A 148 -8.21 -8.24 -9.51
CA GLY A 148 -8.30 -6.81 -9.27
C GLY A 148 -8.92 -6.41 -7.93
N ASP A 149 -9.01 -5.10 -7.69
CA ASP A 149 -9.61 -4.53 -6.48
C ASP A 149 -11.15 -4.51 -6.57
N PRO A 150 -11.89 -5.02 -5.57
CA PRO A 150 -13.36 -5.05 -5.59
C PRO A 150 -14.04 -3.69 -5.80
N ASP A 151 -13.38 -2.58 -5.44
CA ASP A 151 -13.94 -1.23 -5.57
C ASP A 151 -13.75 -0.61 -6.97
N VAL A 152 -12.94 -1.24 -7.82
CA VAL A 152 -12.65 -0.73 -9.16
C VAL A 152 -13.66 -1.33 -10.15
N GLY A 153 -14.74 -0.60 -10.43
CA GLY A 153 -15.73 -0.91 -11.48
C GLY A 153 -15.42 -0.24 -12.81
N GLY A 154 -16.38 -0.25 -13.74
CA GLY A 154 -16.23 0.41 -15.04
C GLY A 154 -16.02 1.92 -14.92
N ARG A 155 -16.70 2.58 -13.97
CA ARG A 155 -16.53 4.01 -13.68
C ARG A 155 -15.11 4.33 -13.22
N GLU A 156 -14.61 3.57 -12.26
CA GLU A 156 -13.27 3.76 -11.70
C GLU A 156 -12.17 3.44 -12.73
N LEU A 157 -12.39 2.46 -13.62
CA LEU A 157 -11.51 2.22 -14.76
C LEU A 157 -11.40 3.46 -15.64
N LEU A 158 -12.52 4.10 -15.98
CA LEU A 158 -12.52 5.32 -16.79
C LEU A 158 -11.78 6.45 -16.09
N MET A 159 -12.05 6.68 -14.79
CA MET A 159 -11.34 7.67 -13.97
C MET A 159 -9.82 7.45 -13.99
N ALA A 160 -9.37 6.20 -13.81
CA ALA A 160 -7.95 5.87 -13.90
C ALA A 160 -7.39 6.14 -15.31
N LEU A 161 -8.03 5.64 -16.36
CA LEU A 161 -7.52 5.80 -17.73
C LEU A 161 -7.44 7.26 -18.17
N THR A 162 -8.36 8.12 -17.74
CA THR A 162 -8.31 9.56 -18.04
C THR A 162 -7.31 10.30 -17.15
N GLY A 163 -7.17 9.87 -15.89
CA GLY A 163 -6.36 10.55 -14.87
C GLY A 163 -4.87 10.25 -14.86
N LEU A 164 -4.48 9.04 -15.27
CA LEU A 164 -3.08 8.65 -15.41
C LEU A 164 -2.39 9.51 -16.49
N ASN A 165 -1.06 9.66 -16.44
CA ASN A 165 -0.34 10.39 -17.50
C ASN A 165 0.38 9.44 -18.46
N ALA A 166 1.15 8.46 -17.94
CA ALA A 166 1.96 7.61 -18.79
C ALA A 166 1.10 6.63 -19.60
N ARG A 167 1.25 6.66 -20.93
CA ARG A 167 0.61 5.72 -21.85
C ARG A 167 0.87 4.26 -21.47
N GLY A 168 2.09 3.92 -21.04
CA GLY A 168 2.43 2.58 -20.57
C GLY A 168 1.56 2.13 -19.38
N TYR A 169 1.33 3.03 -18.42
CA TYR A 169 0.51 2.73 -17.24
C TYR A 169 -0.99 2.65 -17.59
N LYS A 170 -1.48 3.48 -18.53
CA LYS A 170 -2.83 3.37 -19.10
C LYS A 170 -3.03 2.04 -19.83
N ASN A 171 -2.06 1.64 -20.66
CA ASN A 171 -2.07 0.35 -21.36
C ASN A 171 -2.16 -0.83 -20.39
N SER A 172 -1.35 -0.82 -19.32
CA SER A 172 -1.36 -1.84 -18.27
C SER A 172 -2.70 -1.87 -17.53
N THR A 173 -3.25 -0.70 -17.20
CA THR A 173 -4.56 -0.55 -16.53
C THR A 173 -5.69 -1.09 -17.40
N LEU A 174 -5.70 -0.77 -18.69
CA LEU A 174 -6.68 -1.27 -19.66
C LEU A 174 -6.63 -2.80 -19.79
N LEU A 175 -5.43 -3.36 -20.01
CA LEU A 175 -5.29 -4.80 -20.28
C LEU A 175 -5.50 -5.67 -19.05
N PHE A 176 -5.03 -5.24 -17.87
CA PHE A 176 -5.31 -6.00 -16.66
C PHE A 176 -6.81 -6.00 -16.32
N ASN A 177 -7.51 -4.85 -16.45
CA ASN A 177 -8.95 -4.83 -16.22
C ASN A 177 -9.73 -5.61 -17.29
N LEU A 178 -9.25 -5.64 -18.54
CA LEU A 178 -9.80 -6.54 -19.55
C LEU A 178 -9.62 -8.01 -19.15
N ALA A 179 -8.41 -8.42 -18.75
CA ALA A 179 -8.13 -9.78 -18.30
C ALA A 179 -8.97 -10.19 -17.09
N ARG A 180 -9.14 -9.26 -16.13
CA ARG A 180 -9.95 -9.42 -14.93
C ARG A 180 -11.39 -9.83 -15.25
N ILE A 181 -12.01 -9.24 -16.28
CA ILE A 181 -13.37 -9.60 -16.70
C ILE A 181 -13.43 -11.09 -17.06
N PHE A 182 -12.51 -11.59 -17.89
CA PHE A 182 -12.47 -13.00 -18.25
C PHE A 182 -12.18 -13.88 -17.03
N ILE A 183 -11.21 -13.50 -16.18
CA ILE A 183 -10.89 -14.28 -14.98
C ILE A 183 -12.10 -14.39 -14.05
N ALA A 184 -12.86 -13.31 -13.85
CA ALA A 184 -14.05 -13.29 -13.00
C ALA A 184 -15.15 -14.25 -13.48
N HIS A 185 -15.25 -14.45 -14.80
CA HIS A 185 -16.20 -15.38 -15.44
C HIS A 185 -15.62 -16.79 -15.66
N SER A 186 -14.36 -17.02 -15.29
CA SER A 186 -13.69 -18.30 -15.52
C SER A 186 -14.00 -19.31 -14.41
N PRO A 187 -14.21 -20.60 -14.75
CA PRO A 187 -14.18 -21.69 -13.76
C PRO A 187 -12.83 -21.80 -13.03
N ALA A 188 -11.76 -21.18 -13.56
CA ALA A 188 -10.46 -21.11 -12.91
C ALA A 188 -10.35 -19.98 -11.86
N ARG A 189 -11.38 -19.14 -11.66
CA ARG A 189 -11.37 -18.02 -10.71
C ARG A 189 -10.87 -18.44 -9.32
N ALA A 190 -11.40 -19.52 -8.74
CA ALA A 190 -11.01 -19.99 -7.41
C ALA A 190 -9.58 -20.55 -7.33
N LEU A 191 -8.95 -20.85 -8.48
CA LEU A 191 -7.53 -21.20 -8.54
C LEU A 191 -6.65 -19.95 -8.66
N ILE A 192 -7.16 -18.89 -9.30
CA ILE A 192 -6.47 -17.61 -9.49
C ILE A 192 -6.68 -16.67 -8.29
N ASN A 193 -7.75 -16.84 -7.53
CA ASN A 193 -8.00 -16.19 -6.25
C ASN A 193 -8.83 -17.11 -5.32
N PRO A 194 -8.18 -18.02 -4.56
CA PRO A 194 -8.78 -18.89 -3.57
C PRO A 194 -9.23 -18.06 -2.37
N ALA A 195 -10.20 -18.58 -1.64
CA ALA A 195 -10.64 -17.97 -0.39
C ALA A 195 -9.50 -17.96 0.65
N TRP A 196 -9.46 -16.91 1.46
CA TRP A 196 -8.55 -16.77 2.60
C TRP A 196 -9.32 -16.43 3.88
N ARG A 197 -8.59 -16.41 5.00
CA ARG A 197 -9.09 -16.03 6.32
C ARG A 197 -8.58 -14.63 6.67
N GLY A 198 -9.40 -13.89 7.41
CA GLY A 198 -9.11 -12.51 7.76
C GLY A 198 -9.33 -11.54 6.60
N ILE A 199 -8.79 -10.33 6.76
CA ILE A 199 -9.01 -9.22 5.85
C ILE A 199 -7.82 -9.14 4.89
N ALA A 200 -6.61 -9.03 5.42
CA ALA A 200 -5.40 -8.96 4.62
C ALA A 200 -5.20 -10.23 3.78
N GLU A 201 -5.17 -10.06 2.45
CA GLU A 201 -5.01 -11.15 1.51
C GLU A 201 -3.60 -11.78 1.63
N PRO A 202 -3.47 -13.12 1.76
CA PRO A 202 -2.17 -13.79 1.68
C PRO A 202 -1.52 -13.52 0.33
N MET A 203 -0.20 -13.38 0.29
CA MET A 203 0.52 -13.33 -0.99
C MET A 203 0.79 -14.75 -1.50
N TRP A 204 0.02 -15.21 -2.49
CA TRP A 204 0.16 -16.57 -3.04
C TRP A 204 0.19 -16.64 -4.58
N GLU A 205 0.52 -15.54 -5.25
CA GLU A 205 0.59 -15.42 -6.71
C GLU A 205 1.83 -16.09 -7.35
N PRO A 206 1.73 -16.63 -8.59
CA PRO A 206 2.78 -17.41 -9.23
C PRO A 206 4.02 -16.58 -9.61
N VAL A 207 3.91 -15.25 -9.64
CA VAL A 207 5.03 -14.34 -9.91
C VAL A 207 5.07 -13.26 -8.83
N GLN A 208 6.11 -13.33 -7.99
CA GLN A 208 6.41 -12.33 -6.98
C GLN A 208 7.71 -11.62 -7.34
N ILE A 209 7.67 -10.30 -7.38
CA ILE A 209 8.84 -9.48 -7.65
C ILE A 209 9.43 -9.11 -6.30
N ARG A 210 10.59 -9.67 -5.98
CA ARG A 210 11.37 -9.28 -4.81
C ARG A 210 11.98 -7.89 -5.01
N HIS A 211 11.88 -7.02 -4.00
CA HIS A 211 12.49 -5.70 -4.00
C HIS A 211 12.83 -5.12 -2.62
N ARG A 212 13.58 -4.01 -2.66
CA ARG A 212 13.89 -3.12 -1.53
C ARG A 212 13.29 -1.75 -1.84
N SER A 213 12.72 -1.08 -0.85
CA SER A 213 12.22 0.29 -0.94
C SER A 213 12.58 1.07 0.32
N ALA A 214 12.82 2.37 0.19
CA ALA A 214 13.03 3.25 1.35
C ALA A 214 11.81 3.27 2.29
N TYR A 215 10.60 3.18 1.73
CA TYR A 215 9.38 3.06 2.51
C TYR A 215 9.45 1.86 3.48
N TYR A 216 9.85 0.70 2.99
CA TYR A 216 9.93 -0.52 3.81
C TYR A 216 11.05 -0.45 4.85
N ASP A 217 12.21 0.07 4.46
CA ASP A 217 13.35 0.24 5.35
C ASP A 217 13.02 1.18 6.53
N ALA A 218 12.17 2.19 6.33
CA ALA A 218 11.68 3.04 7.42
C ALA A 218 10.86 2.22 8.45
N PHE A 219 9.93 1.38 8.01
CA PHE A 219 9.13 0.53 8.92
C PHE A 219 9.96 -0.59 9.57
N PHE A 220 10.90 -1.19 8.84
CA PHE A 220 11.80 -2.19 9.41
C PHE A 220 12.74 -1.58 10.45
N THR A 221 13.12 -0.30 10.28
CA THR A 221 13.85 0.46 11.30
C THR A 221 13.04 0.53 12.60
N GLU A 222 11.77 0.92 12.53
CA GLU A 222 10.89 0.97 13.71
C GLU A 222 10.73 -0.40 14.38
N ALA A 223 10.55 -1.46 13.59
CA ALA A 223 10.42 -2.82 14.13
C ALA A 223 11.68 -3.27 14.90
N LEU A 224 12.88 -2.98 14.38
CA LEU A 224 14.13 -3.33 15.05
C LEU A 224 14.43 -2.42 16.25
N LEU A 225 14.02 -1.14 16.21
CA LEU A 225 14.08 -0.26 17.39
C LEU A 225 13.21 -0.85 18.52
N GLY A 226 11.96 -1.20 18.21
CA GLY A 226 11.06 -1.84 19.16
C GLY A 226 11.62 -3.16 19.72
N PHE A 227 12.28 -3.97 18.89
CA PHE A 227 12.94 -5.20 19.36
C PHE A 227 14.03 -4.92 20.39
N VAL A 228 14.92 -3.95 20.12
CA VAL A 228 15.98 -3.58 21.05
C VAL A 228 15.41 -3.04 22.35
N GLU A 229 14.36 -2.21 22.28
CA GLU A 229 13.68 -1.63 23.45
C GLU A 229 13.00 -2.68 24.35
N THR A 230 12.61 -3.83 23.80
CA THR A 230 12.03 -4.91 24.63
C THR A 230 13.01 -5.50 25.64
N GLY A 231 14.32 -5.33 25.45
CA GLY A 231 15.37 -5.98 26.24
C GLY A 231 15.49 -7.49 26.02
N LEU A 232 14.75 -8.07 25.06
CA LEU A 232 14.76 -9.51 24.79
C LEU A 232 15.87 -9.94 23.83
N ALA A 233 16.45 -8.99 23.08
CA ALA A 233 17.55 -9.23 22.15
C ALA A 233 18.83 -9.59 22.92
N ALA A 234 19.52 -10.65 22.50
CA ALA A 234 20.86 -10.93 23.00
C ALA A 234 21.84 -9.79 22.63
N PRO A 235 22.98 -9.61 23.33
CA PRO A 235 23.89 -8.48 23.08
C PRO A 235 24.40 -8.37 21.64
N ASP A 236 24.64 -9.51 20.99
CA ASP A 236 25.03 -9.62 19.58
C ASP A 236 23.88 -9.27 18.63
N GLU A 237 22.66 -9.74 18.93
CA GLU A 237 21.44 -9.38 18.20
C GLU A 237 21.14 -7.88 18.31
N ALA A 238 21.23 -7.28 19.50
CA ALA A 238 21.04 -5.86 19.72
C ALA A 238 22.08 -5.03 18.94
N SER A 239 23.33 -5.49 18.91
CA SER A 239 24.40 -4.87 18.12
C SER A 239 24.15 -5.00 16.61
N ALA A 240 23.66 -6.16 16.15
CA ALA A 240 23.29 -6.38 14.77
C ALA A 240 22.08 -5.53 14.34
N ALA A 241 21.07 -5.39 15.21
CA ALA A 241 19.91 -4.54 14.98
C ALA A 241 20.31 -3.08 14.81
N ARG A 242 21.17 -2.53 15.68
CA ARG A 242 21.66 -1.15 15.56
C ARG A 242 22.40 -0.90 14.25
N ARG A 243 23.23 -1.85 13.79
CA ARG A 243 23.90 -1.75 12.48
C ARG A 243 22.90 -1.76 11.33
N ALA A 244 21.95 -2.69 11.35
CA ALA A 244 20.91 -2.77 10.33
C ALA A 244 20.05 -1.50 10.28
N ILE A 245 19.69 -0.93 11.43
CA ILE A 245 18.98 0.35 11.55
C ILE A 245 19.79 1.48 10.89
N ALA A 246 21.07 1.62 11.23
CA ALA A 246 21.93 2.65 10.65
C ALA A 246 22.02 2.52 9.11
N ASP A 247 22.22 1.30 8.60
CA ASP A 247 22.30 1.03 7.16
C ASP A 247 20.98 1.32 6.42
N MET A 248 19.83 1.03 7.04
CA MET A 248 18.51 1.32 6.49
C MET A 248 18.22 2.82 6.49
N VAL A 249 18.56 3.54 7.56
CA VAL A 249 18.45 5.00 7.63
C VAL A 249 19.34 5.67 6.57
N ASP A 250 20.58 5.22 6.42
CA ASP A 250 21.50 5.73 5.39
C ASP A 250 20.97 5.46 3.98
N PHE A 251 20.37 4.29 3.75
CA PHE A 251 19.72 4.01 2.47
C PHE A 251 18.54 4.94 2.20
N CYS A 252 17.71 5.20 3.21
CA CYS A 252 16.57 6.12 3.08
C CYS A 252 17.05 7.55 2.77
N LEU A 253 17.95 8.10 3.58
CA LEU A 253 18.29 9.52 3.54
C LEU A 253 19.38 9.91 2.53
N LYS A 254 20.25 8.96 2.15
CA LYS A 254 21.39 9.26 1.24
C LYS A 254 21.22 8.58 -0.11
N THR A 255 20.92 7.29 -0.10
CA THR A 255 20.83 6.52 -1.35
C THR A 255 19.54 6.81 -2.11
N SER A 256 18.43 6.92 -1.38
CA SER A 256 17.09 7.08 -1.94
C SER A 256 16.65 8.54 -2.06
N ALA A 257 17.47 9.48 -1.57
CA ALA A 257 17.17 10.89 -1.69
C ALA A 257 17.46 11.43 -3.10
N GLU A 258 16.56 12.25 -3.61
CA GLU A 258 16.74 13.05 -4.81
C GLU A 258 16.33 14.50 -4.56
N GLU A 259 16.92 15.44 -5.30
CA GLU A 259 16.55 16.86 -5.24
C GLU A 259 15.49 17.16 -6.30
N VAL A 260 14.40 17.79 -5.90
CA VAL A 260 13.28 18.16 -6.79
C VAL A 260 12.93 19.64 -6.64
N PRO A 261 12.38 20.28 -7.68
CA PRO A 261 11.88 21.65 -7.57
C PRO A 261 10.68 21.72 -6.61
N SER A 262 10.67 22.75 -5.77
CA SER A 262 9.55 23.13 -4.92
C SER A 262 8.64 24.14 -5.62
N HIS A 263 7.42 24.29 -5.11
CA HIS A 263 6.42 25.20 -5.65
C HIS A 263 6.78 26.68 -5.49
N ASP A 264 7.70 26.99 -4.56
CA ASP A 264 8.22 28.35 -4.32
C ASP A 264 9.51 28.66 -5.11
N GLY A 265 9.93 27.75 -6.00
CA GLY A 265 11.14 27.88 -6.82
C GLY A 265 12.43 27.44 -6.12
N SER A 266 12.38 27.05 -4.84
CA SER A 266 13.52 26.41 -4.16
C SER A 266 13.69 24.95 -4.60
N THR A 267 14.78 24.31 -4.18
CA THR A 267 14.94 22.85 -4.29
C THR A 267 14.76 22.21 -2.92
N VAL A 268 14.23 20.99 -2.93
CA VAL A 268 13.99 20.23 -1.71
C VAL A 268 14.45 18.79 -1.93
N LYS A 269 15.01 18.16 -0.89
CA LYS A 269 15.35 16.73 -0.93
C LYS A 269 14.15 15.90 -0.53
N VAL A 270 13.76 14.99 -1.40
CA VAL A 270 12.66 14.02 -1.20
C VAL A 270 13.18 12.61 -1.37
N ILE A 271 12.42 11.62 -0.92
CA ILE A 271 12.85 10.23 -0.94
C ILE A 271 12.06 9.47 -2.00
N THR A 272 12.76 8.94 -3.01
CA THR A 272 12.20 8.01 -3.98
C THR A 272 11.97 6.67 -3.29
N ALA A 273 10.75 6.14 -3.31
CA ALA A 273 10.49 4.81 -2.77
C ALA A 273 11.43 3.75 -3.35
N LEU A 274 11.77 3.85 -4.64
CA LEU A 274 12.67 2.94 -5.32
C LEU A 274 13.86 3.71 -5.91
N ALA A 275 14.86 4.01 -5.05
CA ALA A 275 16.13 4.68 -5.37
C ALA A 275 16.77 4.23 -6.69
N PRO A 276 17.47 5.06 -7.49
CA PRO A 276 18.17 4.67 -8.72
C PRO A 276 19.36 3.67 -8.57
N GLY A 277 19.99 3.25 -9.68
CA GLY A 277 21.08 2.23 -9.74
C GLY A 277 22.26 2.55 -8.81
N ARG A 278 23.00 1.61 -8.19
CA ARG A 278 23.20 0.15 -8.42
C ARG A 278 22.84 -0.75 -7.21
N HIS A 279 21.95 -0.32 -6.33
CA HIS A 279 21.58 -1.09 -5.12
C HIS A 279 20.78 -2.36 -5.47
N PRO A 280 20.91 -3.46 -4.70
CA PRO A 280 20.18 -4.71 -4.94
C PRO A 280 18.67 -4.49 -4.74
N ARG A 281 17.99 -4.08 -5.81
CA ARG A 281 16.53 -3.86 -5.85
C ARG A 281 15.85 -5.02 -6.55
N PHE A 282 16.16 -5.23 -7.82
CA PHE A 282 15.59 -6.29 -8.64
C PHE A 282 16.71 -7.18 -9.16
N SER A 283 16.39 -8.44 -9.49
CA SER A 283 17.23 -9.16 -10.45
C SER A 283 17.23 -8.41 -11.79
N ARG A 284 18.30 -8.52 -12.59
CA ARG A 284 18.35 -7.92 -13.93
C ARG A 284 17.12 -8.31 -14.78
N PHE A 285 16.68 -9.55 -14.65
CA PHE A 285 15.47 -10.07 -15.30
C PHE A 285 14.22 -9.27 -14.92
N PHE A 286 13.97 -9.05 -13.62
CA PHE A 286 12.79 -8.29 -13.19
C PHE A 286 12.90 -6.79 -13.50
N ALA A 287 14.11 -6.23 -13.49
CA ALA A 287 14.33 -4.85 -13.92
C ALA A 287 13.91 -4.66 -15.39
N GLN A 288 14.33 -5.58 -16.27
CA GLN A 288 13.93 -5.56 -17.68
C GLN A 288 12.42 -5.73 -17.84
N ILE A 289 11.81 -6.70 -17.14
CA ILE A 289 10.36 -6.90 -17.19
C ILE A 289 9.62 -5.63 -16.76
N LYS A 290 10.02 -4.98 -15.66
CA LYS A 290 9.35 -3.76 -15.20
C LYS A 290 9.46 -2.62 -16.22
N GLN A 291 10.64 -2.42 -16.80
CA GLN A 291 10.82 -1.45 -17.90
C GLN A 291 9.92 -1.79 -19.10
N ASP A 292 9.89 -3.06 -19.48
CA ASP A 292 9.11 -3.55 -20.61
C ASP A 292 7.59 -3.44 -20.42
N LEU A 293 7.13 -3.46 -19.16
CA LEU A 293 5.73 -3.32 -18.77
C LEU A 293 5.35 -1.87 -18.40
N GLY A 294 6.25 -0.90 -18.61
CA GLY A 294 5.96 0.52 -18.40
C GLY A 294 6.01 0.97 -16.93
N PHE A 295 6.59 0.16 -16.05
CA PHE A 295 6.81 0.43 -14.62
C PHE A 295 8.29 0.78 -14.33
N GLY A 296 8.98 1.33 -15.31
CA GLY A 296 10.42 1.64 -15.22
C GLY A 296 10.74 2.99 -14.57
N ILE A 297 9.76 3.89 -14.49
CA ILE A 297 9.91 5.22 -13.89
C ILE A 297 9.43 5.15 -12.45
N TYR A 298 10.30 5.54 -11.53
CA TYR A 298 9.96 5.70 -10.12
C TYR A 298 10.03 7.18 -9.79
N VAL A 299 9.06 7.63 -9.02
CA VAL A 299 8.98 9.00 -8.54
C VAL A 299 8.91 9.01 -7.02
N PRO A 300 9.33 10.09 -6.36
CA PRO A 300 9.12 10.26 -4.94
C PRO A 300 7.63 10.34 -4.59
N ASP A 301 7.34 10.04 -3.34
CA ASP A 301 6.01 10.18 -2.76
C ASP A 301 6.11 10.76 -1.35
N CYS A 302 5.02 11.39 -0.92
CA CYS A 302 4.96 12.13 0.34
C CYS A 302 5.08 11.23 1.56
N ASP A 303 4.53 10.01 1.54
CA ASP A 303 4.65 9.06 2.65
C ASP A 303 6.05 8.48 2.78
N THR A 304 6.69 8.02 1.71
CA THR A 304 8.07 7.51 1.81
C THR A 304 9.02 8.56 2.35
N THR A 305 8.86 9.81 1.90
CA THR A 305 9.65 10.94 2.40
C THR A 305 9.37 11.19 3.88
N ALA A 306 8.10 11.25 4.29
CA ALA A 306 7.73 11.47 5.69
C ALA A 306 8.18 10.32 6.62
N CYS A 307 7.91 9.07 6.26
CA CYS A 307 8.30 7.88 7.02
C CYS A 307 9.82 7.78 7.17
N SER A 308 10.58 8.07 6.11
CA SER A 308 12.05 8.04 6.13
C SER A 308 12.62 9.05 7.12
N PHE A 309 12.11 10.28 7.14
CA PHE A 309 12.50 11.30 8.11
C PHE A 309 12.06 10.94 9.54
N SER A 310 10.85 10.38 9.69
CA SER A 310 10.32 9.93 10.98
C SER A 310 11.20 8.81 11.57
N ALA A 311 11.48 7.76 10.80
CA ALA A 311 12.30 6.63 11.21
C ALA A 311 13.74 7.08 11.54
N ALA A 312 14.33 7.95 10.74
CA ALA A 312 15.66 8.50 11.02
C ALA A 312 15.69 9.35 12.30
N THR A 313 14.64 10.14 12.56
CA THR A 313 14.51 10.91 13.80
C THR A 313 14.42 9.99 15.02
N GLN A 314 13.63 8.90 14.92
CA GLN A 314 13.52 7.88 15.97
C GLN A 314 14.82 7.14 16.20
N ALA A 315 15.58 6.85 15.14
CA ALA A 315 16.88 6.21 15.22
C ALA A 315 18.00 7.13 15.77
N GLY A 316 17.69 8.40 16.06
CA GLY A 316 18.68 9.37 16.53
C GLY A 316 19.69 9.79 15.46
N SER A 317 19.27 9.85 14.20
CA SER A 317 20.12 10.32 13.10
C SER A 317 20.35 11.83 13.19
N ASP A 318 21.59 12.22 12.88
CA ASP A 318 22.04 13.60 12.82
C ASP A 318 22.19 14.11 11.37
N ASP A 319 21.65 13.37 10.40
CA ASP A 319 21.78 13.72 8.98
C ASP A 319 21.21 15.13 8.71
N PRO A 320 21.97 16.03 8.04
CA PRO A 320 21.54 17.41 7.78
C PRO A 320 20.21 17.52 7.02
N ILE A 321 19.81 16.49 6.26
CA ILE A 321 18.52 16.49 5.56
C ILE A 321 17.34 16.72 6.52
N LEU A 322 17.45 16.29 7.78
CA LEU A 322 16.40 16.42 8.78
C LEU A 322 16.13 17.87 9.20
N GLN A 323 17.03 18.81 8.89
CA GLN A 323 16.83 20.25 9.12
C GLN A 323 15.84 20.85 8.13
N GLN A 324 15.48 20.13 7.06
CA GLN A 324 14.53 20.57 6.06
C GLN A 324 13.08 20.39 6.57
N PRO A 325 12.32 21.48 6.78
CA PRO A 325 10.93 21.40 7.20
C PRO A 325 10.03 20.97 6.03
N LEU A 326 9.68 19.68 5.97
CA LEU A 326 8.88 19.12 4.88
C LEU A 326 7.52 19.80 4.69
N LEU A 327 6.96 20.41 5.74
CA LEU A 327 5.69 21.14 5.68
C LEU A 327 5.72 22.32 4.71
N ASP A 328 6.87 22.99 4.54
CA ASP A 328 7.00 24.10 3.59
C ASP A 328 6.78 23.61 2.16
N PHE A 329 7.27 22.40 1.86
CA PHE A 329 7.09 21.72 0.59
C PHE A 329 5.70 21.10 0.42
N TYR A 330 5.21 20.36 1.42
CA TYR A 330 3.90 19.70 1.37
C TYR A 330 2.73 20.66 1.29
N ARG A 331 2.87 21.90 1.78
CA ARG A 331 1.90 22.96 1.54
C ARG A 331 1.63 23.16 0.04
N GLY A 332 2.64 22.97 -0.81
CA GLY A 332 2.51 23.01 -2.26
C GLY A 332 1.67 21.86 -2.83
N TYR A 333 1.58 20.73 -2.13
CA TYR A 333 0.82 19.53 -2.53
C TYR A 333 -0.52 19.39 -1.80
N GLN A 334 -0.85 20.31 -0.88
CA GLN A 334 -2.09 20.30 -0.12
C GLN A 334 -3.27 20.79 -0.96
N VAL A 335 -4.35 20.01 -0.97
CA VAL A 335 -5.59 20.32 -1.68
C VAL A 335 -6.34 21.47 -0.99
N ARG A 336 -6.94 22.34 -1.80
CA ARG A 336 -7.82 23.43 -1.37
C ARG A 336 -9.11 23.39 -2.19
N SER A 337 -10.26 23.51 -1.54
CA SER A 337 -11.56 23.60 -2.22
C SER A 337 -11.55 24.66 -3.34
N GLY A 338 -12.10 24.31 -4.51
CA GLY A 338 -12.06 25.14 -5.72
C GLY A 338 -10.77 24.97 -6.54
N ALA A 339 -9.86 25.95 -6.48
CA ALA A 339 -8.76 26.17 -7.43
C ALA A 339 -7.77 25.00 -7.66
N ASN A 340 -7.83 23.94 -6.85
CA ASN A 340 -6.91 22.81 -6.87
C ASN A 340 -7.54 21.47 -7.30
N GLU A 341 -8.77 21.44 -7.82
CA GLU A 341 -9.35 20.25 -8.48
C GLU A 341 -8.38 19.54 -9.46
N PRO A 342 -7.49 20.25 -10.22
CA PRO A 342 -6.50 19.59 -11.07
C PRO A 342 -5.42 18.77 -10.34
N ARG A 343 -5.30 18.85 -9.01
CA ARG A 343 -4.24 18.14 -8.26
C ARG A 343 -4.53 16.66 -8.09
N VAL A 344 -5.80 16.28 -8.01
CA VAL A 344 -6.21 14.87 -7.94
C VAL A 344 -6.68 14.48 -9.33
N THR A 345 -5.77 13.96 -10.15
CA THR A 345 -6.12 13.55 -11.52
C THR A 345 -6.74 12.15 -11.56
N VAL A 346 -6.50 11.31 -10.55
CA VAL A 346 -7.00 9.94 -10.43
C VAL A 346 -7.93 9.82 -9.19
N PRO A 347 -9.18 10.32 -9.25
CA PRO A 347 -10.07 10.39 -8.09
C PRO A 347 -10.82 9.07 -7.82
N LEU A 348 -10.09 7.99 -7.54
CA LEU A 348 -10.71 6.66 -7.28
C LEU A 348 -11.58 6.63 -6.00
N ASN A 349 -11.33 7.57 -5.10
CA ASN A 349 -12.06 7.78 -3.85
C ASN A 349 -12.79 9.14 -3.86
N ASP A 350 -13.41 9.48 -4.98
CA ASP A 350 -14.20 10.69 -5.26
C ASP A 350 -15.32 11.01 -4.24
N HIS A 351 -15.66 10.06 -3.37
CA HIS A 351 -16.61 10.27 -2.27
C HIS A 351 -16.00 10.96 -1.04
N LEU A 352 -14.69 11.23 -1.05
CA LEU A 352 -14.01 11.95 0.03
C LEU A 352 -14.01 13.46 -0.22
N ASP A 353 -14.11 14.23 0.87
CA ASP A 353 -13.72 15.63 0.87
C ASP A 353 -12.20 15.73 0.97
N TYR A 354 -11.55 16.18 -0.11
CA TYR A 354 -10.10 16.27 -0.18
C TYR A 354 -9.54 17.54 0.50
N ASP A 355 -10.36 18.51 0.94
CA ASP A 355 -9.84 19.77 1.47
C ASP A 355 -8.87 19.56 2.63
N GLY A 356 -7.66 20.11 2.50
CA GLY A 356 -6.62 20.02 3.51
C GLY A 356 -5.75 18.75 3.48
N GLY A 357 -6.13 17.73 2.72
CA GLY A 357 -5.28 16.56 2.47
C GLY A 357 -4.14 16.86 1.50
N VAL A 358 -3.05 16.09 1.61
CA VAL A 358 -1.87 16.15 0.73
C VAL A 358 -1.92 14.96 -0.22
N VAL A 359 -1.72 15.22 -1.52
CA VAL A 359 -1.68 14.19 -2.57
C VAL A 359 -0.43 13.31 -2.47
N THR A 360 -0.46 12.11 -3.06
CA THR A 360 0.57 11.07 -2.87
C THR A 360 1.88 11.38 -3.58
N TRP A 361 1.81 11.65 -4.89
CA TRP A 361 2.99 11.62 -5.75
C TRP A 361 3.67 12.99 -5.85
N ILE A 362 5.00 12.95 -5.88
CA ILE A 362 5.89 14.09 -6.09
C ILE A 362 6.53 13.93 -7.47
N ASP A 363 6.71 15.04 -8.19
CA ASP A 363 7.44 15.02 -9.46
C ASP A 363 8.91 14.67 -9.24
N ASN A 364 9.46 13.76 -10.05
CA ASN A 364 10.90 13.51 -9.98
C ASN A 364 11.71 14.66 -10.60
N LEU A 365 13.04 14.60 -10.50
CA LEU A 365 13.93 15.63 -11.05
C LEU A 365 13.70 15.93 -12.55
N ALA A 366 13.25 14.94 -13.33
CA ALA A 366 12.95 15.09 -14.76
C ALA A 366 11.54 15.64 -15.03
N GLY A 367 10.75 15.92 -13.98
CA GLY A 367 9.35 16.35 -14.08
C GLY A 367 8.41 15.23 -14.56
N GLU A 368 8.84 13.97 -14.51
CA GLU A 368 8.04 12.84 -14.95
C GLU A 368 6.94 12.53 -13.93
N ARG A 369 5.71 12.32 -14.41
CA ARG A 369 4.52 12.07 -13.59
C ARG A 369 3.75 10.84 -14.04
N PRO A 370 4.32 9.62 -14.04
CA PRO A 370 3.71 8.48 -14.73
C PRO A 370 2.30 8.12 -14.23
N TYR A 371 2.01 8.33 -12.95
CA TYR A 371 0.81 7.83 -12.27
C TYR A 371 -0.36 8.81 -12.21
N GLY A 372 -0.26 10.00 -12.82
CA GLY A 372 -1.18 11.08 -12.43
C GLY A 372 -0.95 11.43 -10.95
N ASN A 373 -1.99 11.90 -10.26
CA ASN A 373 -1.92 12.01 -8.81
C ASN A 373 -3.26 11.71 -8.13
N ASP A 374 -3.18 11.17 -6.93
CA ASP A 374 -4.28 10.71 -6.11
C ASP A 374 -4.03 11.05 -4.64
N LEU A 375 -4.99 10.74 -3.77
CA LEU A 375 -4.94 11.08 -2.36
C LEU A 375 -5.40 9.88 -1.53
N ASP A 376 -4.48 9.24 -0.81
CA ASP A 376 -4.82 8.24 0.19
C ASP A 376 -4.84 8.87 1.60
N PRO A 377 -5.90 8.67 2.39
CA PRO A 377 -5.97 9.28 3.72
C PRO A 377 -4.91 8.77 4.71
N THR A 378 -4.43 7.54 4.54
CA THR A 378 -3.46 6.92 5.44
C THR A 378 -2.09 7.57 5.35
N LEU A 379 -1.65 7.93 4.13
CA LEU A 379 -0.35 8.58 3.89
C LEU A 379 -0.21 9.91 4.65
N ASN A 380 -1.33 10.62 4.80
CA ASN A 380 -1.36 11.92 5.48
C ASN A 380 -1.08 11.80 6.98
N LEU A 381 -1.26 10.61 7.56
CA LEU A 381 -0.91 10.33 8.96
C LEU A 381 0.62 10.31 9.16
N ASP A 382 1.38 9.83 8.17
CA ASP A 382 2.85 9.82 8.23
C ASP A 382 3.41 11.26 8.18
N ILE A 383 2.74 12.16 7.43
CA ILE A 383 3.07 13.60 7.41
C ILE A 383 2.83 14.23 8.80
N LEU A 384 1.71 13.91 9.45
CA LEU A 384 1.44 14.38 10.81
C LEU A 384 2.46 13.81 11.81
N GLU A 385 2.76 12.52 11.73
CA GLU A 385 3.71 11.86 12.62
C GLU A 385 5.11 12.51 12.53
N VAL A 386 5.65 12.66 11.31
CA VAL A 386 6.98 13.26 11.14
C VAL A 386 7.01 14.71 11.62
N SER A 387 5.91 15.44 11.44
CA SER A 387 5.76 16.81 11.93
C SER A 387 5.83 16.86 13.46
N PHE A 388 5.13 15.97 14.16
CA PHE A 388 5.17 15.93 15.62
C PHE A 388 6.56 15.57 16.14
N ARG A 389 7.21 14.57 15.54
CA ARG A 389 8.58 14.18 15.93
C ARG A 389 9.63 15.26 15.68
N ASN A 390 9.38 16.15 14.74
CA ASN A 390 10.27 17.26 14.40
C ASN A 390 9.74 18.63 14.85
N LEU A 391 8.76 18.67 15.76
CA LEU A 391 8.04 19.89 16.14
C LEU A 391 8.96 21.08 16.42
N ALA A 392 9.93 20.90 17.32
CA ALA A 392 10.87 21.93 17.72
C ALA A 392 11.93 22.18 16.62
N ARG A 393 12.44 21.11 15.99
CA ARG A 393 13.45 21.20 14.91
C ARG A 393 12.94 22.05 13.74
N TRP A 394 11.66 21.92 13.42
CA TRP A 394 11.01 22.62 12.30
C TRP A 394 10.21 23.84 12.72
N GLN A 395 10.27 24.25 13.99
CA GLN A 395 9.59 25.45 14.50
C GLN A 395 8.13 25.53 14.05
N ILE A 396 7.41 24.41 14.17
CA ILE A 396 6.09 24.26 13.54
C ILE A 396 5.07 25.19 14.18
N ILE A 397 5.13 25.35 15.51
CA ILE A 397 4.21 26.23 16.25
C ILE A 397 4.57 27.69 16.00
N GLU A 398 5.86 27.99 15.91
CA GLU A 398 6.39 29.34 15.76
C GLU A 398 6.24 29.86 14.33
N THR A 399 6.05 28.98 13.34
CA THR A 399 5.88 29.34 11.93
C THR A 399 4.41 29.17 11.51
N PRO A 400 3.63 30.25 11.38
CA PRO A 400 2.18 30.18 11.16
C PRO A 400 1.76 29.30 9.97
N GLN A 401 2.52 29.33 8.87
CA GLN A 401 2.21 28.58 7.66
C GLN A 401 2.42 27.06 7.83
N ARG A 402 3.38 26.66 8.66
CA ARG A 402 3.61 25.24 9.00
C ARG A 402 2.49 24.73 9.90
N LEU A 403 2.11 25.52 10.90
CA LEU A 403 0.98 25.20 11.77
C LEU A 403 -0.35 25.12 10.98
N GLU A 404 -0.62 26.06 10.07
CA GLU A 404 -1.79 26.03 9.20
C GLU A 404 -1.83 24.74 8.36
N THR A 405 -0.69 24.34 7.79
CA THR A 405 -0.60 23.10 7.01
C THR A 405 -0.99 21.89 7.85
N VAL A 406 -0.48 21.79 9.08
CA VAL A 406 -0.84 20.72 10.04
C VAL A 406 -2.33 20.76 10.39
N HIS A 407 -2.88 21.92 10.74
CA HIS A 407 -4.31 22.08 11.07
C HIS A 407 -5.22 21.61 9.93
N ARG A 408 -4.85 21.91 8.68
CA ARG A 408 -5.62 21.49 7.50
C ARG A 408 -5.60 19.97 7.31
N ILE A 409 -4.46 19.31 7.54
CA ILE A 409 -4.39 17.83 7.50
C ILE A 409 -5.23 17.22 8.64
N ILE A 410 -5.21 17.81 9.83
CA ILE A 410 -6.06 17.37 10.96
C ILE A 410 -7.54 17.51 10.61
N ALA A 411 -7.95 18.62 9.98
CA ALA A 411 -9.33 18.83 9.52
C ALA A 411 -9.76 17.79 8.47
N PHE A 412 -8.87 17.46 7.52
CA PHE A 412 -9.10 16.39 6.56
C PHE A 412 -9.34 15.03 7.25
N GLN A 413 -8.50 14.67 8.24
CA GLN A 413 -8.67 13.43 9.02
C GLN A 413 -9.95 13.44 9.85
N LYS A 414 -10.36 14.60 10.38
CA LYS A 414 -11.64 14.78 11.08
C LYS A 414 -12.81 14.45 10.15
N ASN A 415 -12.86 15.04 8.96
CA ASN A 415 -13.93 14.84 8.00
C ASN A 415 -14.02 13.36 7.56
N LEU A 416 -12.87 12.70 7.40
CA LEU A 416 -12.78 11.27 7.09
C LEU A 416 -13.44 10.39 8.18
N VAL A 417 -13.21 10.68 9.46
CA VAL A 417 -13.80 9.88 10.55
C VAL A 417 -15.24 10.23 10.85
N GLU A 418 -15.63 11.51 10.72
CA GLU A 418 -17.02 11.95 10.94
C GLU A 418 -17.97 11.37 9.90
N SER A 419 -17.52 11.28 8.64
CA SER A 419 -18.27 10.60 7.56
C SER A 419 -18.27 9.08 7.70
N GLY A 420 -17.42 8.50 8.55
CA GLY A 420 -17.20 7.05 8.64
C GLY A 420 -16.41 6.46 7.48
N ALA A 421 -15.89 7.29 6.57
CA ALA A 421 -15.17 6.85 5.38
C ALA A 421 -13.83 6.15 5.71
N PHE A 422 -13.24 6.41 6.89
CA PHE A 422 -11.99 5.75 7.31
C PHE A 422 -12.08 4.23 7.36
N LYS A 423 -13.26 3.65 7.61
CA LYS A 423 -13.47 2.20 7.63
C LYS A 423 -13.92 1.61 6.28
N ASN A 424 -14.08 2.44 5.26
CA ASN A 424 -14.51 2.00 3.93
C ASN A 424 -13.28 1.68 3.06
N PRO A 425 -13.10 0.43 2.59
CA PRO A 425 -11.98 0.05 1.71
C PRO A 425 -11.87 0.89 0.44
N ARG A 426 -12.98 1.47 -0.04
CA ARG A 426 -13.02 2.37 -1.21
C ARG A 426 -12.24 3.65 -0.96
N SER A 427 -12.23 4.17 0.27
CA SER A 427 -11.56 5.41 0.64
C SER A 427 -10.05 5.35 0.53
N HIS A 428 -9.48 4.13 0.61
CA HIS A 428 -8.05 3.90 0.61
C HIS A 428 -7.59 3.32 -0.74
N ILE A 429 -6.54 3.89 -1.30
CA ILE A 429 -5.98 3.57 -2.62
C ILE A 429 -4.81 2.61 -2.51
N TYR A 430 -4.03 2.71 -1.43
CA TYR A 430 -2.82 1.93 -1.20
C TYR A 430 -2.90 1.06 0.04
N TYR A 431 -3.77 1.38 0.99
CA TYR A 431 -3.80 0.71 2.29
C TYR A 431 -5.18 0.14 2.61
N LEU A 432 -5.23 -0.77 3.58
CA LEU A 432 -6.47 -1.26 4.14
C LEU A 432 -6.95 -0.35 5.28
N PRO A 433 -8.25 -0.29 5.59
CA PRO A 433 -8.76 0.43 6.77
C PRO A 433 -8.09 0.04 8.11
N GLU A 434 -7.66 -1.20 8.24
CA GLU A 434 -6.99 -1.74 9.41
C GLU A 434 -5.58 -1.14 9.55
N LEU A 435 -4.90 -0.87 8.43
CA LEU A 435 -3.63 -0.15 8.42
C LEU A 435 -3.80 1.31 8.79
N TYR A 436 -4.84 1.97 8.29
CA TYR A 436 -5.20 3.32 8.75
C TYR A 436 -5.33 3.36 10.28
N SER A 437 -5.99 2.36 10.87
CA SER A 437 -6.17 2.27 12.33
C SER A 437 -4.84 2.13 13.08
N ALA A 438 -3.94 1.27 12.58
CA ALA A 438 -2.60 1.10 13.16
C ALA A 438 -1.73 2.35 13.01
N TYR A 439 -1.77 3.01 11.85
CA TYR A 439 -0.97 4.19 11.54
C TYR A 439 -1.50 5.42 12.29
N PHE A 440 -2.82 5.53 12.46
CA PHE A 440 -3.39 6.55 13.34
C PHE A 440 -2.92 6.33 14.78
N GLY A 441 -2.83 5.08 15.24
CA GLY A 441 -2.18 4.74 16.51
C GLY A 441 -0.74 5.28 16.61
N ARG A 442 0.11 5.00 15.61
CA ARG A 442 1.50 5.52 15.54
C ARG A 442 1.54 7.05 15.61
N CYS A 443 0.74 7.72 14.79
CA CYS A 443 0.62 9.17 14.75
C CYS A 443 0.10 9.77 16.08
N TYR A 444 -0.94 9.17 16.67
CA TYR A 444 -1.49 9.57 17.97
C TYR A 444 -0.45 9.44 19.07
N ALA A 445 0.35 8.37 19.08
CA ALA A 445 1.42 8.18 20.04
C ALA A 445 2.51 9.28 19.93
N ALA A 446 2.85 9.71 18.72
CA ALA A 446 3.75 10.84 18.51
C ALA A 446 3.13 12.18 18.99
N PHE A 447 1.83 12.38 18.76
CA PHE A 447 1.10 13.56 19.23
C PHE A 447 1.04 13.67 20.76
N VAL A 448 0.66 12.59 21.46
CA VAL A 448 0.52 12.64 22.93
C VAL A 448 1.87 12.68 23.66
N ALA A 449 2.97 12.37 22.98
CA ALA A 449 4.32 12.56 23.50
C ALA A 449 4.77 14.04 23.49
N LEU A 450 4.05 14.92 22.80
CA LEU A 450 4.35 16.36 22.79
C LEU A 450 4.01 17.01 24.15
N PRO A 451 4.64 18.16 24.50
CA PRO A 451 4.21 18.95 25.64
C PRO A 451 2.72 19.34 25.55
N LEU A 452 2.01 19.36 26.68
CA LEU A 452 0.56 19.66 26.71
C LEU A 452 0.20 21.01 26.07
N ALA A 453 1.08 22.02 26.20
CA ALA A 453 0.89 23.31 25.54
C ALA A 453 0.92 23.19 24.01
N ALA A 454 1.86 22.40 23.48
CA ALA A 454 1.94 22.13 22.04
C ALA A 454 0.71 21.36 21.54
N GLN A 455 0.27 20.35 22.28
CA GLN A 455 -0.95 19.58 21.95
C GLN A 455 -2.17 20.51 21.79
N ARG A 456 -2.36 21.46 22.70
CA ARG A 456 -3.48 22.42 22.66
C ARG A 456 -3.41 23.40 21.48
N ILE A 457 -2.21 23.75 21.03
CA ILE A 457 -2.01 24.64 19.88
C ILE A 457 -2.26 23.88 18.57
N ILE A 458 -1.78 22.63 18.48
CA ILE A 458 -1.90 21.78 17.29
C ILE A 458 -3.33 21.26 17.12
N ASP A 459 -3.99 20.87 18.20
CA ASP A 459 -5.34 20.32 18.18
C ASP A 459 -6.27 21.04 19.18
N PRO A 460 -6.61 22.31 18.93
CA PRO A 460 -7.48 23.08 19.82
C PRO A 460 -8.91 22.51 19.89
N GLY A 461 -9.33 21.78 18.87
CA GLY A 461 -10.66 21.17 18.78
C GLY A 461 -10.77 19.77 19.39
N ASN A 462 -9.69 19.23 19.97
CA ASN A 462 -9.62 17.87 20.50
C ASN A 462 -10.02 16.79 19.47
N VAL A 463 -9.66 17.02 18.21
CA VAL A 463 -9.93 16.15 17.06
C VAL A 463 -9.24 14.79 17.22
N PHE A 464 -8.02 14.72 17.75
CA PHE A 464 -7.34 13.44 17.98
C PHE A 464 -8.10 12.56 18.97
N ALA A 465 -8.77 13.14 19.98
CA ALA A 465 -9.61 12.36 20.87
C ALA A 465 -10.87 11.81 20.17
N LEU A 466 -11.47 12.60 19.27
CA LEU A 466 -12.57 12.15 18.42
C LEU A 466 -12.13 10.99 17.52
N ILE A 467 -11.04 11.15 16.76
CA ILE A 467 -10.52 10.11 15.86
C ILE A 467 -10.17 8.86 16.68
N ARG A 468 -9.47 9.01 17.82
CA ARG A 468 -9.16 7.91 18.73
C ARG A 468 -10.40 7.12 19.14
N ALA A 469 -11.48 7.80 19.55
CA ALA A 469 -12.70 7.12 19.96
C ALA A 469 -13.33 6.32 18.81
N ARG A 470 -13.34 6.88 17.58
CA ARG A 470 -13.88 6.21 16.39
C ARG A 470 -13.04 5.00 15.98
N VAL A 471 -11.71 5.15 15.95
CA VAL A 471 -10.79 4.07 15.59
C VAL A 471 -10.83 2.95 16.64
N LEU A 472 -10.83 3.28 17.94
CA LEU A 472 -10.99 2.26 18.99
C LEU A 472 -12.33 1.53 18.87
N GLY A 473 -13.44 2.25 18.63
CA GLY A 473 -14.74 1.63 18.42
C GLY A 473 -14.72 0.62 17.26
N TYR A 474 -14.12 1.00 16.13
CA TYR A 474 -13.96 0.11 14.99
C TYR A 474 -13.08 -1.11 15.31
N VAL A 475 -11.90 -0.90 15.91
CA VAL A 475 -10.97 -2.01 16.20
C VAL A 475 -11.57 -2.98 17.22
N THR A 476 -12.21 -2.48 18.28
CA THR A 476 -12.77 -3.30 19.36
C THR A 476 -14.06 -4.03 18.97
N HIS A 477 -14.94 -3.39 18.20
CA HIS A 477 -16.28 -3.93 17.92
C HIS A 477 -16.43 -4.54 16.53
N GLU A 478 -15.57 -4.18 15.57
CA GLU A 478 -15.62 -4.70 14.20
C GLU A 478 -14.40 -5.59 13.93
N LEU A 479 -13.17 -5.11 14.12
CA LEU A 479 -11.98 -5.89 13.73
C LEU A 479 -11.75 -7.13 14.61
N ILE A 480 -11.54 -6.96 15.92
CA ILE A 480 -11.20 -8.09 16.81
C ILE A 480 -12.40 -9.00 17.15
N ALA A 481 -13.61 -8.59 16.75
CA ALA A 481 -14.82 -9.38 16.90
C ALA A 481 -15.00 -10.41 15.78
N HIS A 482 -14.21 -10.33 14.70
CA HIS A 482 -14.27 -11.23 13.56
C HIS A 482 -12.96 -12.01 13.38
N GLU A 483 -12.99 -13.02 12.51
CA GLU A 483 -11.81 -13.83 12.21
C GLU A 483 -10.69 -12.95 11.63
N MET A 484 -9.49 -13.05 12.22
CA MET A 484 -8.28 -12.34 11.83
C MET A 484 -7.21 -13.35 11.39
N ASN A 485 -6.38 -12.97 10.43
CA ASN A 485 -5.07 -13.60 10.24
C ASN A 485 -3.99 -12.89 11.09
N PRO A 486 -2.76 -13.43 11.21
CA PRO A 486 -1.72 -12.85 12.05
C PRO A 486 -1.33 -11.41 11.69
N PHE A 487 -1.49 -11.00 10.43
CA PHE A 487 -1.22 -9.62 10.02
C PHE A 487 -2.33 -8.68 10.47
N ASP A 488 -3.61 -9.04 10.25
CA ASP A 488 -4.76 -8.28 10.78
C ASP A 488 -4.65 -8.11 12.31
N ALA A 489 -4.29 -9.19 13.00
CA ALA A 489 -4.11 -9.19 14.44
C ALA A 489 -2.97 -8.28 14.90
N ALA A 490 -1.86 -8.23 14.15
CA ALA A 490 -0.77 -7.29 14.43
C ALA A 490 -1.25 -5.83 14.29
N LEU A 491 -1.99 -5.51 13.22
CA LEU A 491 -2.55 -4.16 13.01
C LEU A 491 -3.53 -3.76 14.11
N ALA A 492 -4.45 -4.67 14.46
CA ALA A 492 -5.39 -4.47 15.56
C ALA A 492 -4.66 -4.20 16.88
N LEU A 493 -3.67 -5.01 17.21
CA LEU A 493 -2.92 -4.89 18.46
C LEU A 493 -2.06 -3.62 18.50
N MET A 494 -1.46 -3.20 17.38
CA MET A 494 -0.78 -1.91 17.28
C MET A 494 -1.73 -0.75 17.57
N ALA A 495 -2.91 -0.75 16.94
CA ALA A 495 -3.92 0.28 17.17
C ALA A 495 -4.37 0.31 18.64
N LEU A 496 -4.76 -0.84 19.20
CA LEU A 496 -5.18 -0.95 20.60
C LEU A 496 -4.10 -0.48 21.59
N ALA A 497 -2.85 -0.90 21.38
CA ALA A 497 -1.75 -0.57 22.28
C ALA A 497 -1.37 0.92 22.21
N HIS A 498 -1.26 1.50 21.02
CA HIS A 498 -0.93 2.91 20.84
C HIS A 498 -2.04 3.85 21.32
N LEU A 499 -3.30 3.48 21.07
CA LEU A 499 -4.45 4.26 21.48
C LEU A 499 -4.80 4.06 22.96
N GLY A 500 -4.06 3.22 23.69
CA GLY A 500 -4.28 3.01 25.12
C GLY A 500 -5.64 2.40 25.43
N ALA A 501 -6.03 1.37 24.68
CA ALA A 501 -7.17 0.52 25.03
C ALA A 501 -6.90 -0.28 26.31
N GLU A 502 -7.97 -0.82 26.90
CA GLU A 502 -7.89 -1.73 28.03
C GLU A 502 -7.12 -3.00 27.65
N VAL A 503 -6.18 -3.44 28.48
CA VAL A 503 -5.31 -4.60 28.18
C VAL A 503 -6.11 -5.87 27.94
N SER A 504 -7.28 -6.02 28.56
CA SER A 504 -8.18 -7.15 28.36
C SER A 504 -8.62 -7.32 26.89
N THR A 505 -8.69 -6.22 26.12
CA THR A 505 -9.08 -6.28 24.69
C THR A 505 -7.96 -6.78 23.79
N PHE A 506 -6.73 -6.98 24.29
CA PHE A 506 -5.61 -7.48 23.47
C PHE A 506 -5.72 -8.98 23.19
N THR A 507 -6.48 -9.71 24.01
CA THR A 507 -6.56 -11.18 24.02
C THR A 507 -6.82 -11.80 22.64
N PRO A 508 -7.80 -11.36 21.83
CA PRO A 508 -8.06 -11.97 20.53
C PRO A 508 -6.88 -11.87 19.56
N ALA A 509 -6.25 -10.69 19.51
CA ALA A 509 -5.12 -10.43 18.63
C ALA A 509 -3.86 -11.20 19.09
N LEU A 510 -3.56 -11.18 20.39
CA LEU A 510 -2.44 -11.94 20.96
C LEU A 510 -2.58 -13.44 20.67
N HIS A 511 -3.78 -13.99 20.85
CA HIS A 511 -4.04 -15.41 20.59
C HIS A 511 -3.87 -15.75 19.10
N CYS A 512 -4.41 -14.92 18.19
CA CYS A 512 -4.23 -15.12 16.75
C CYS A 512 -2.75 -15.14 16.36
N ILE A 513 -1.96 -14.18 16.85
CA ILE A 513 -0.52 -14.10 16.60
C ILE A 513 0.20 -15.35 17.12
N VAL A 514 -0.01 -15.72 18.38
CA VAL A 514 0.68 -16.87 19.00
C VAL A 514 0.33 -18.18 18.32
N GLN A 515 -0.95 -18.41 17.98
CA GLN A 515 -1.40 -19.62 17.28
C GLN A 515 -0.95 -19.66 15.81
N GLY A 516 -0.81 -18.51 15.17
CA GLY A 516 -0.31 -18.40 13.80
C GLY A 516 1.17 -18.72 13.67
N LEU A 517 1.94 -18.74 14.77
CA LEU A 517 3.38 -18.93 14.74
C LEU A 517 3.77 -20.27 14.06
N GLY A 518 4.53 -20.18 12.98
CA GLY A 518 5.02 -21.30 12.20
C GLY A 518 4.31 -21.51 10.86
N GLU A 519 3.24 -20.76 10.58
CA GLU A 519 2.47 -20.88 9.33
C GLU A 519 3.29 -20.60 8.05
N GLY A 520 4.42 -19.87 8.18
CA GLY A 520 5.34 -19.52 7.09
C GLY A 520 6.34 -20.63 6.73
N GLY A 521 6.41 -21.70 7.52
CA GLY A 521 7.31 -22.83 7.32
C GLY A 521 8.79 -22.41 7.22
N ARG A 522 9.48 -22.84 6.17
CA ARG A 522 10.91 -22.52 5.97
C ARG A 522 11.18 -21.06 5.60
N LYS A 523 10.17 -20.29 5.21
CA LYS A 523 10.33 -18.91 4.75
C LYS A 523 10.38 -17.90 5.90
N GLY A 524 9.77 -18.22 7.04
CA GLY A 524 9.72 -17.33 8.20
C GLY A 524 8.67 -17.78 9.22
N PRO A 525 8.55 -17.08 10.36
CA PRO A 525 7.56 -17.36 11.39
C PRO A 525 6.11 -17.28 10.88
N TYR A 526 5.84 -16.37 9.94
CA TYR A 526 4.51 -16.12 9.39
C TYR A 526 4.49 -16.18 7.86
N ARG A 527 3.29 -16.31 7.28
CA ARG A 527 3.08 -16.16 5.83
C ARG A 527 3.24 -14.69 5.45
N ALA A 528 3.33 -14.47 4.14
CA ALA A 528 3.23 -13.13 3.59
C ALA A 528 1.75 -12.75 3.46
N TYR A 529 1.38 -11.60 4.03
CA TYR A 529 0.07 -10.98 3.84
C TYR A 529 0.23 -9.62 3.17
N GLU A 530 -0.85 -9.11 2.57
CA GLU A 530 -0.88 -7.80 1.97
C GLU A 530 -0.69 -6.72 3.05
N TRP A 531 0.33 -5.90 2.83
CA TRP A 531 0.58 -4.66 3.56
C TRP A 531 0.16 -3.46 2.72
N ASN A 532 0.35 -3.50 1.40
CA ASN A 532 -0.10 -2.44 0.51
C ASN A 532 -0.85 -3.04 -0.68
N LYS A 533 -1.94 -2.38 -1.07
CA LYS A 533 -2.89 -2.72 -2.13
C LYS A 533 -3.02 -1.59 -3.14
N MET A 534 -2.05 -1.38 -4.02
CA MET A 534 -2.14 -0.33 -5.04
C MET A 534 -3.29 -0.64 -6.03
N LYS A 535 -4.37 0.15 -6.05
CA LYS A 535 -5.56 -0.11 -6.90
C LYS A 535 -5.27 -0.08 -8.40
N THR A 536 -4.34 0.76 -8.85
CA THR A 536 -3.88 0.79 -10.25
C THR A 536 -2.57 0.01 -10.40
N PRO A 537 -2.40 -0.74 -11.50
CA PRO A 537 -3.27 -0.85 -12.68
C PRO A 537 -4.45 -1.84 -12.56
N THR A 538 -4.52 -2.68 -11.52
CA THR A 538 -5.67 -3.59 -11.29
C THR A 538 -5.87 -3.96 -9.83
N ARG A 539 -4.76 -4.29 -9.15
CA ARG A 539 -4.50 -4.35 -7.70
C ARG A 539 -3.10 -4.96 -7.56
N ILE A 540 -2.15 -4.26 -6.95
CA ILE A 540 -0.81 -4.80 -6.65
C ILE A 540 -0.76 -5.08 -5.15
N LEU A 541 -0.58 -6.35 -4.80
CA LEU A 541 -0.33 -6.77 -3.42
C LEU A 541 1.15 -6.65 -3.12
N VAL A 542 1.49 -5.96 -2.06
CA VAL A 542 2.85 -5.81 -1.55
C VAL A 542 2.92 -6.36 -0.13
N GLY A 543 3.93 -7.15 0.18
CA GLY A 543 4.10 -7.77 1.49
C GLY A 543 5.27 -8.75 1.53
N GLY A 544 5.31 -9.61 2.54
CA GLY A 544 6.36 -10.62 2.67
C GLY A 544 6.37 -11.28 4.05
N PRO A 545 7.01 -12.46 4.20
CA PRO A 545 7.16 -13.08 5.51
C PRO A 545 7.88 -12.17 6.51
N GLU A 546 8.88 -11.41 6.04
CA GLU A 546 9.59 -10.41 6.81
C GLU A 546 8.69 -9.23 7.19
N VAL A 547 7.85 -8.74 6.27
CA VAL A 547 6.87 -7.68 6.55
C VAL A 547 5.93 -8.12 7.68
N THR A 548 5.31 -9.29 7.57
CA THR A 548 4.43 -9.78 8.63
C THR A 548 5.18 -9.98 9.95
N SER A 549 6.42 -10.45 9.91
CA SER A 549 7.26 -10.57 11.11
C SER A 549 7.56 -9.21 11.75
N ALA A 550 7.80 -8.16 10.96
CA ALA A 550 8.04 -6.81 11.45
C ALA A 550 6.81 -6.21 12.13
N PHE A 551 5.63 -6.36 11.53
CA PHE A 551 4.38 -5.90 12.12
C PHE A 551 4.03 -6.65 13.40
N VAL A 552 4.17 -7.98 13.42
CA VAL A 552 4.00 -8.77 14.64
C VAL A 552 4.98 -8.33 15.73
N LEU A 553 6.25 -8.12 15.38
CA LEU A 553 7.28 -7.67 16.31
C LEU A 553 6.94 -6.31 16.93
N MET A 554 6.56 -5.33 16.12
CA MET A 554 6.10 -4.02 16.58
C MET A 554 4.89 -4.15 17.51
N ALA A 555 3.87 -4.88 17.08
CA ALA A 555 2.63 -5.08 17.84
C ALA A 555 2.88 -5.68 19.22
N LEU A 556 3.69 -6.74 19.29
CA LEU A 556 3.98 -7.43 20.55
C LEU A 556 4.90 -6.62 21.46
N ALA A 557 5.88 -5.89 20.92
CA ALA A 557 6.72 -5.00 21.71
C ALA A 557 5.88 -3.91 22.40
N LEU A 558 4.94 -3.31 21.67
CA LEU A 558 4.00 -2.32 22.19
C LEU A 558 3.06 -2.91 23.25
N ALA A 559 2.45 -4.06 22.94
CA ALA A 559 1.54 -4.75 23.86
C ALA A 559 2.24 -5.12 25.17
N LYS A 560 3.44 -5.70 25.10
CA LYS A 560 4.24 -6.06 26.28
C LYS A 560 4.52 -4.84 27.17
N ARG A 561 4.90 -3.70 26.57
CA ARG A 561 5.12 -2.46 27.31
C ARG A 561 3.86 -1.97 28.02
N ARG A 562 2.69 -2.05 27.37
CA ARG A 562 1.40 -1.68 27.98
C ARG A 562 0.98 -2.63 29.09
N MET A 563 1.17 -3.94 28.89
CA MET A 563 0.86 -4.97 29.88
C MET A 563 1.74 -4.87 31.13
N ALA A 564 2.97 -4.37 30.99
CA ALA A 564 3.88 -4.16 32.13
C ALA A 564 3.63 -2.86 32.91
N ALA A 565 2.81 -1.94 32.35
CA ALA A 565 2.49 -0.66 32.97
C ALA A 565 1.19 -0.68 33.81
N VAL A 566 0.48 -1.82 33.78
CA VAL A 566 -0.72 -2.13 34.59
C VAL A 566 -0.29 -3.10 35.67
#